data_AF-A0A929N2R8-F1
#
_entry.id   AF-A0A929N2R8-F1
#
_cell.length_a   1.000
_cell.length_b   1.000
_cell.length_c   1.000
_cell.angle_alpha   90.00
_cell.angle_beta   90.00
_cell.angle_gamma   90.00
#
_symmetry.space_group_name_H-M   'P 1'
#
loop_
_entity.id
_entity.type
_entity.pdbx_description
1 polymer ?
#
loop_
_entity_poly.entity_id
_entity_poly.type
_entity_poly.pdbx_seq_one_letter_code
_entity_poly.pdbx_strand_id
1 'polypeptide(L)'
;MTAKSVLLDAQQLLDPDLEHTLIIVKPDGFARGFTGEIIRRIELKGYTIKGLKLMVASKELLAAHYRDHKDKPFFPGLVEFM
;
A
#
# COMPACT_ATOMS: atom_id res chain seq x y z
N MET A 1 -24.42 14.56 11.16
CA MET A 1 -22.98 14.32 11.36
C MET A 1 -22.45 13.54 10.17
N THR A 2 -22.20 14.20 9.06
CA THR A 2 -21.51 13.59 7.93
C THR A 2 -20.04 13.79 8.23
N ALA A 3 -19.35 12.73 8.65
CA ALA A 3 -17.90 12.75 8.69
C ALA A 3 -17.45 13.09 7.26
N LYS A 4 -17.04 14.35 7.05
CA LYS A 4 -16.16 14.69 5.93
C LYS A 4 -14.99 13.74 6.11
N SER A 5 -14.95 12.66 5.34
CA SER A 5 -13.74 11.90 5.14
C SER A 5 -12.75 12.92 4.60
N VAL A 6 -11.89 13.43 5.48
CA VAL A 6 -10.75 14.21 5.06
C VAL A 6 -9.86 13.18 4.36
N LEU A 7 -10.08 13.02 3.05
CA LEU A 7 -9.15 12.35 2.17
C LEU A 7 -7.92 13.26 2.13
N LEU A 8 -7.07 13.16 3.15
CA LEU A 8 -5.76 13.78 3.14
C LEU A 8 -5.01 13.18 1.95
N ASP A 9 -4.40 14.05 1.15
CA ASP A 9 -3.46 13.61 0.13
C ASP A 9 -2.31 12.88 0.86
N ALA A 10 -1.80 11.78 0.29
CA ALA A 10 -0.65 11.09 0.84
C ALA A 10 0.52 12.06 1.05
N GLN A 11 0.68 13.04 0.16
CA GLN A 11 1.72 14.07 0.26
C GLN A 11 1.56 14.98 1.50
N GLN A 12 0.36 15.13 2.04
CA GLN A 12 0.10 15.90 3.26
C GLN A 12 0.44 15.11 4.54
N LEU A 13 0.65 13.80 4.43
CA LEU A 13 0.95 12.91 5.56
C LEU A 13 2.46 12.71 5.76
N LEU A 14 3.27 13.04 4.76
CA LEU A 14 4.70 12.78 4.76
C LEU A 14 5.47 14.04 5.15
N ASP A 15 6.47 13.85 5.99
CA ASP A 15 7.43 14.88 6.39
C ASP A 15 8.64 14.81 5.45
N PRO A 16 8.98 15.88 4.69
CA PRO A 16 10.08 15.84 3.74
C PRO A 16 11.46 15.64 4.40
N ASP A 17 11.60 15.90 5.69
CA ASP A 17 12.86 15.77 6.42
C ASP A 17 13.07 14.37 7.04
N LEU A 18 12.09 13.47 6.87
CA LEU A 18 12.11 12.10 7.39
C LEU A 18 12.02 11.05 6.28
N GLU A 19 12.56 9.87 6.55
CA GLU A 19 12.41 8.72 5.65
C GLU A 19 11.00 8.12 5.76
N HIS A 20 10.40 7.81 4.61
CA HIS A 20 9.11 7.12 4.52
C HIS A 20 9.22 5.94 3.57
N THR A 21 8.43 4.90 3.86
CA THR A 21 8.34 3.72 2.99
C THR A 21 6.89 3.31 2.80
N LEU A 22 6.60 2.73 1.64
CA LEU A 22 5.29 2.17 1.33
C LEU A 22 5.29 0.68 1.64
N ILE A 23 4.37 0.26 2.51
CA ILE A 23 4.11 -1.16 2.79
C ILE A 23 2.77 -1.54 2.15
N ILE A 24 2.78 -2.60 1.34
CA ILE A 24 1.58 -3.14 0.69
C ILE A 24 1.29 -4.52 1.26
N VAL A 25 0.11 -4.68 1.86
CA VAL A 25 -0.46 -6.00 2.14
C VAL A 25 -1.12 -6.49 0.86
N LYS A 26 -0.53 -7.49 0.21
CA LYS A 26 -1.02 -8.06 -1.05
C LYS A 26 -2.37 -8.79 -0.87
N PRO A 27 -3.12 -9.08 -1.95
CA PRO A 27 -4.44 -9.69 -1.87
C PRO A 27 -4.48 -10.98 -1.06
N ASP A 28 -3.47 -11.84 -1.19
CA ASP A 28 -3.34 -13.09 -0.44
C ASP A 28 -3.13 -12.86 1.06
N GLY A 29 -2.28 -11.90 1.44
CA GLY A 29 -2.04 -11.52 2.82
C GLY A 29 -3.28 -10.95 3.49
N PHE A 30 -4.03 -10.12 2.75
CA PHE A 30 -5.30 -9.57 3.22
C PHE A 30 -6.36 -10.66 3.39
N ALA A 31 -6.54 -11.53 2.39
CA ALA A 31 -7.50 -12.63 2.42
C ALA A 31 -7.24 -13.62 3.57
N ARG A 32 -5.98 -13.78 3.98
CA ARG A 32 -5.56 -14.62 5.11
C ARG A 32 -5.65 -13.91 6.47
N GLY A 33 -6.09 -12.66 6.52
CA GLY A 33 -6.26 -11.91 7.76
C GLY A 33 -4.96 -11.39 8.39
N PHE A 34 -3.87 -11.29 7.62
CA PHE A 34 -2.57 -10.87 8.17
C PHE A 34 -2.40 -9.35 8.37
N THR A 35 -3.36 -8.53 7.94
CA THR A 35 -3.28 -7.07 8.05
C THR A 35 -2.96 -6.60 9.48
N GLY A 36 -3.68 -7.12 10.48
CA GLY A 36 -3.48 -6.72 11.88
C GLY A 36 -2.11 -7.13 12.43
N GLU A 37 -1.64 -8.33 12.10
CA GLU A 37 -0.33 -8.82 12.51
C GLU A 37 0.80 -8.01 11.86
N ILE A 38 0.65 -7.62 10.60
CA ILE A 38 1.64 -6.77 9.91
C ILE A 38 1.71 -5.38 10.55
N ILE A 39 0.56 -4.75 10.82
CA ILE A 39 0.50 -3.46 11.52
C ILE A 39 1.17 -3.56 12.89
N ARG A 40 0.81 -4.59 13.68
CA ARG A 40 1.39 -4.85 15.00
C ARG A 40 2.92 -4.92 14.93
N ARG A 41 3.49 -5.60 13.94
CA ARG A 41 4.95 -5.71 13.78
C ARG A 41 5.62 -4.37 13.49
N ILE A 42 5.00 -3.53 12.67
CA ILE A 42 5.51 -2.19 12.32
C ILE A 42 5.53 -1.31 13.58
N GLU A 43 4.43 -1.29 14.34
CA GLU A 43 4.30 -0.51 15.56
C GLU A 43 5.24 -1.01 16.66
N LEU A 44 5.34 -2.33 16.87
CA LEU A 44 6.25 -2.93 17.86
C LEU A 44 7.72 -2.65 17.57
N LYS A 45 8.09 -2.46 16.30
CA LYS A 45 9.45 -2.08 15.91
C LYS A 45 9.76 -0.60 16.21
N GLY A 46 8.74 0.21 16.50
CA GLY A 46 8.85 1.64 16.79
C GLY A 46 8.65 2.55 15.58
N TYR A 47 8.21 2.03 14.42
CA TYR A 47 7.88 2.86 13.27
C TYR A 47 6.52 3.52 13.44
N THR A 48 6.37 4.73 12.91
CA THR A 48 5.10 5.46 12.93
C THR A 48 4.32 5.24 11.63
N ILE A 49 3.07 4.80 11.73
CA ILE A 49 2.17 4.71 10.58
C ILE A 49 1.63 6.11 10.27
N LYS A 50 2.02 6.68 9.13
CA LYS A 50 1.54 7.99 8.67
C LYS A 50 0.17 7.95 7.99
N GLY A 51 -0.18 6.81 7.40
CA GLY A 51 -1.46 6.64 6.71
C GLY A 51 -1.77 5.18 6.42
N LEU A 52 -3.06 4.88 6.31
CA LEU A 52 -3.58 3.58 5.91
C LEU A 52 -4.67 3.77 4.87
N LYS A 53 -4.68 2.94 3.84
CA LYS A 53 -5.71 2.93 2.81
C LYS A 53 -6.01 1.49 2.38
N LEU A 54 -7.27 1.09 2.49
CA LEU A 54 -7.77 -0.13 1.88
C LEU A 54 -8.31 0.21 0.49
N MET A 55 -7.81 -0.45 -0.54
CA MET A 55 -8.31 -0.29 -1.90
C MET A 55 -8.03 -1.52 -2.75
N VAL A 56 -8.83 -1.68 -3.80
CA VAL A 56 -8.50 -2.53 -4.94
C VAL A 56 -7.86 -1.63 -5.99
N ALA A 57 -6.62 -1.93 -6.38
CA ALA A 57 -5.89 -1.12 -7.36
C ALA A 57 -6.40 -1.43 -8.79
N SER A 58 -6.44 -0.41 -9.65
CA SER A 58 -6.75 -0.64 -11.07
C SER A 58 -5.54 -1.26 -11.78
N LYS A 59 -5.78 -1.95 -12.90
CA LYS A 59 -4.71 -2.54 -13.72
C LYS A 59 -3.72 -1.49 -14.20
N GLU A 60 -4.19 -0.29 -14.52
CA GLU A 60 -3.37 0.83 -14.95
C GLU A 60 -2.45 1.31 -13.82
N LEU A 61 -2.97 1.40 -12.59
CA LEU A 61 -2.18 1.78 -11.42
C LEU A 61 -1.11 0.72 -11.11
N LEU A 62 -1.47 -0.57 -11.17
CA LEU A 62 -0.54 -1.67 -10.95
C LEU A 62 0.53 -1.76 -12.02
N ALA A 63 0.16 -1.58 -13.30
CA ALA A 63 1.11 -1.54 -14.40
C ALA A 63 2.07 -0.35 -14.29
N ALA A 64 1.59 0.80 -13.80
CA ALA A 64 2.45 1.94 -13.50
C ALA A 64 3.38 1.66 -12.31
N HIS A 65 2.88 1.04 -11.24
CA HIS A 65 3.66 0.69 -10.06
C HIS A 65 4.75 -0.36 -10.35
N TYR A 66 4.44 -1.37 -11.16
CA TYR A 66 5.35 -2.45 -11.55
C TYR A 66 6.04 -2.22 -12.90
N ARG A 67 6.13 -0.96 -13.37
CA ARG A 67 6.65 -0.63 -14.70
C ARG A 67 8.03 -1.22 -14.97
N ASP A 68 8.90 -1.27 -13.97
CA ASP A 68 10.26 -1.83 -14.09
C ASP A 68 10.28 -3.34 -14.39
N HIS A 69 9.13 -4.00 -14.25
CA HIS A 69 8.94 -5.40 -14.59
C HIS A 69 8.24 -5.64 -15.92
N LYS A 70 7.83 -4.59 -16.66
CA LYS A 70 6.99 -4.71 -17.86
C LYS A 70 7.51 -5.71 -18.90
N ASP A 71 8.83 -5.84 -19.04
CA ASP A 71 9.49 -6.69 -20.05
C ASP A 71 9.75 -8.12 -19.54
N LYS A 72 9.38 -8.42 -18.28
CA LYS A 72 9.57 -9.73 -17.66
C LYS A 72 8.37 -10.64 -17.97
N PRO A 73 8.60 -11.94 -18.22
CA PRO A 73 7.53 -12.87 -18.64
C PRO A 73 6.42 -13.05 -17.60
N PHE A 74 6.71 -12.80 -16.32
CA PHE A 74 5.72 -12.90 -15.24
C PHE A 74 4.88 -11.63 -15.04
N PHE A 75 5.15 -10.54 -15.74
CA PHE A 75 4.49 -9.26 -15.51
C PHE A 75 2.96 -9.29 -15.69
N PRO A 76 2.40 -9.91 -16.75
CA PRO A 76 0.94 -10.01 -16.89
C PRO A 76 0.31 -10.75 -15.70
N GLY A 77 0.92 -11.84 -15.24
CA GLY A 77 0.45 -12.59 -14.08
C GLY A 77 0.58 -11.81 -12.77
N LEU A 78 1.62 -11.00 -12.62
CA LEU A 78 1.80 -10.12 -11.46
C LEU A 78 0.71 -9.05 -11.39
N VAL A 79 0.38 -8.40 -12.51
CA VAL A 79 -0.67 -7.38 -12.57
C VAL A 79 -2.06 -7.99 -12.35
N GLU A 80 -2.30 -9.21 -12.82
CA GLU A 80 -3.59 -9.90 -12.60
C GLU A 80 -3.75 -10.39 -11.15
N PHE A 81 -2.65 -10.74 -10.50
CA PHE A 81 -2.66 -11.24 -9.13
C PHE A 81 -2.90 -10.12 -8.09
N MET A 82 -2.42 -8.91 -8.36
CA MET A 82 -2.41 -7.77 -7.43
C MET A 82 -3.72 -6.98 -7.45
#